data_AF-A0A3D4B3R3-F1
#
_entry.id   AF-A0A3D4B3R3-F1
#
_cell.length_a   1.000
_cell.length_b   1.000
_cell.length_c   1.000
_cell.angle_alpha   90.00
_cell.angle_beta   90.00
_cell.angle_gamma   90.00
#
_symmetry.space_group_name_H-M   'P 1'
#
loop_
_entity.id
_entity.type
_entity.pdbx_description
1 polymer ?
#
loop_
_entity_poly.entity_id
_entity_poly.type
_entity_poly.pdbx_seq_one_letter_code
_entity_poly.pdbx_strand_id
1 'polypeptide(L)'
;MSILKTVGILCLAGGLLIVAGAIGTGYYLHRPPDKIGAPVTLFVEPGMTLSQVAGFLENEQIVRHAGWFRVFARYKKVDNQIRVGRYRIEPGTSIEDILETLVTGRGGANRVTLPEGLTIPEMAHILKTKADIDSAAFVTMAYDPNMAGTLDITAPSLEGYLFPDTYYFYREMPAEAVIREMVALYKETFTEEYKAQAIQLGFTIHEIMTLAAIVEQEAQIEEEREIISGIFHNRLRIGIKLEADPTVQYGLGDPNMRLYTKHLSDSSPYNTYVHAGLPP
;
A
#
# COMPACT_ATOMS: atom_id res chain seq x y z
N MET A 1 13.95 -14.29 73.65
CA MET A 1 14.81 -14.11 72.44
C MET A 1 14.54 -15.13 71.31
N SER A 2 13.74 -16.19 71.53
CA SER A 2 13.40 -17.18 70.48
C SER A 2 12.27 -16.72 69.55
N ILE A 3 11.20 -16.12 70.09
CA ILE A 3 9.99 -15.76 69.32
C ILE A 3 10.30 -14.75 68.20
N LEU A 4 11.10 -13.72 68.48
CA LEU A 4 11.45 -12.69 67.48
C LEU A 4 12.27 -13.29 66.31
N LYS A 5 13.13 -14.29 66.59
CA LYS A 5 13.91 -14.98 65.56
C LYS A 5 13.03 -15.89 64.72
N THR A 6 12.08 -16.60 65.33
CA THR A 6 11.12 -17.45 64.62
C THR A 6 10.19 -16.63 63.72
N VAL A 7 9.69 -15.48 64.20
CA VAL A 7 8.89 -14.55 63.39
C VAL A 7 9.70 -13.99 62.23
N GLY A 8 10.97 -13.60 62.45
CA GLY A 8 11.86 -13.13 61.38
C GLY A 8 12.12 -14.18 60.29
N ILE A 9 12.32 -15.44 60.67
CA ILE A 9 12.52 -16.57 59.73
C ILE A 9 11.24 -16.84 58.94
N LEU A 10 10.07 -16.81 59.58
CA LEU A 10 8.76 -16.98 58.91
C LEU A 10 8.49 -15.87 57.91
N CYS A 11 8.79 -14.62 58.25
CA CYS A 11 8.64 -13.49 57.32
C CYS A 11 9.61 -13.60 56.12
N LEU A 12 10.85 -14.02 56.35
CA LEU A 12 11.83 -14.27 55.28
C LEU A 12 11.40 -15.41 54.36
N ALA A 13 10.97 -16.54 54.92
CA ALA A 13 10.47 -17.68 54.16
C ALA A 13 9.21 -17.33 53.36
N GLY A 14 8.28 -16.57 53.94
CA GLY A 14 7.10 -16.05 53.26
C GLY A 14 7.46 -15.11 52.11
N GLY A 15 8.40 -14.18 52.34
CA GLY A 15 8.91 -13.29 51.29
C GLY A 15 9.56 -14.05 50.14
N LEU A 16 10.35 -15.08 50.43
CA LEU A 16 11.03 -15.89 49.43
C LEU A 16 10.06 -16.75 48.60
N LEU A 17 9.00 -17.26 49.22
CA LEU A 17 7.89 -17.94 48.53
C LEU A 17 7.12 -17.00 47.60
N ILE A 18 6.86 -15.75 48.02
CA ILE A 18 6.21 -14.74 47.16
C ILE A 18 7.11 -14.42 45.96
N VAL A 19 8.41 -14.24 46.17
CA VAL A 19 9.37 -13.97 45.09
C VAL A 19 9.46 -15.17 44.14
N ALA A 20 9.59 -16.39 44.66
CA ALA A 20 9.62 -17.60 43.83
C ALA A 20 8.32 -17.79 43.03
N GLY A 21 7.16 -17.52 43.66
CA GLY A 21 5.85 -17.53 43.00
C GLY A 21 5.75 -16.47 41.90
N ALA A 22 6.25 -15.25 42.14
CA ALA A 22 6.28 -14.19 41.15
C ALA A 22 7.21 -14.53 39.97
N ILE A 23 8.38 -15.12 40.23
CA ILE A 23 9.31 -15.58 39.20
C ILE A 23 8.69 -16.72 38.38
N GLY A 24 8.07 -17.71 39.04
CA GLY A 24 7.40 -18.82 38.37
C GLY A 24 6.23 -18.37 37.50
N THR A 25 5.42 -17.42 38.00
CA THR A 25 4.32 -16.82 37.25
C THR A 25 4.84 -16.01 36.07
N GLY A 26 5.86 -15.18 36.28
CA GLY A 26 6.52 -14.43 35.20
C GLY A 26 7.06 -15.36 34.11
N TYR A 27 7.75 -16.43 34.49
CA TYR A 27 8.29 -17.42 33.56
C TYR A 27 7.19 -18.13 32.76
N TYR A 28 6.09 -18.49 33.40
CA TYR A 28 4.94 -19.13 32.74
C TYR A 28 4.25 -18.19 31.74
N LEU A 29 4.06 -16.93 32.11
CA LEU A 29 3.43 -15.91 31.26
C LEU A 29 4.30 -15.51 30.06
N HIS A 30 5.63 -15.60 30.21
CA HIS A 30 6.60 -15.26 29.18
C HIS A 30 6.72 -16.33 28.09
N ARG A 31 6.37 -17.57 28.41
CA ARG A 31 6.38 -18.65 27.44
C ARG A 31 5.19 -18.54 26.49
N PRO A 32 5.40 -18.76 25.18
CA PRO A 32 4.29 -18.85 24.25
C PRO A 32 3.32 -19.99 24.66
N PRO A 33 2.05 -19.90 24.26
CA PRO A 33 1.13 -21.03 24.33
C PRO A 33 1.72 -22.25 23.62
N ASP A 34 1.47 -23.46 24.13
CA ASP A 34 1.87 -24.71 23.48
C ASP A 34 0.91 -25.02 22.31
N LYS A 35 0.78 -24.08 21.38
CA LYS A 35 -0.05 -24.20 20.19
C LYS A 35 0.79 -24.84 19.09
N ILE A 36 0.33 -25.98 18.60
CA ILE A 36 0.82 -26.61 17.37
C ILE A 36 -0.23 -26.30 16.29
N GLY A 37 0.16 -25.61 15.22
CA GLY A 37 -0.82 -25.17 14.21
C GLY A 37 -0.21 -24.43 13.04
N ALA A 38 -1.07 -23.87 12.19
CA ALA A 38 -0.66 -23.03 11.07
C ALA A 38 -0.28 -21.61 11.53
N PRO A 39 0.58 -20.89 10.79
CA PRO A 39 0.97 -19.52 11.11
C PRO A 39 -0.21 -18.56 11.04
N VAL A 40 -0.24 -17.61 11.97
CA VAL A 40 -1.28 -16.57 12.05
C VAL A 40 -0.77 -15.30 11.40
N THR A 41 -1.64 -14.62 10.67
CA THR A 41 -1.35 -13.30 10.12
C THR A 41 -1.99 -12.23 10.99
N LEU A 42 -1.17 -11.36 11.58
CA LEU A 42 -1.63 -10.15 12.26
C LEU A 42 -1.55 -8.97 11.28
N PHE A 43 -2.65 -8.24 11.13
CA PHE A 43 -2.69 -6.97 10.42
C PHE A 43 -2.70 -5.84 11.46
N VAL A 44 -1.69 -4.99 11.41
CA VAL A 44 -1.60 -3.78 12.23
C VAL A 44 -1.92 -2.59 11.34
N GLU A 45 -3.09 -1.99 11.54
CA GLU A 45 -3.56 -0.83 10.79
C GLU A 45 -3.06 0.50 11.39
N PRO A 46 -3.00 1.59 10.61
CA PRO A 46 -2.74 2.92 11.14
C PRO A 46 -3.70 3.29 12.28
N GLY A 47 -3.15 3.74 13.41
CA GLY A 47 -3.93 4.12 14.59
C GLY A 47 -4.33 2.96 15.51
N MET A 48 -4.00 1.71 15.17
CA MET A 48 -4.24 0.56 16.05
C MET A 48 -3.37 0.66 17.32
N THR A 49 -4.00 0.56 18.49
CA THR A 49 -3.32 0.64 19.79
C THR A 49 -2.64 -0.69 20.16
N LEU A 50 -1.59 -0.61 20.99
CA LEU A 50 -0.96 -1.80 21.60
C LEU A 50 -1.99 -2.72 22.29
N SER A 51 -3.09 -2.17 22.83
CA SER A 51 -4.12 -2.98 23.47
C SER A 51 -4.95 -3.80 22.48
N GLN A 52 -5.24 -3.24 21.30
CA GLN A 52 -5.92 -3.98 20.23
C GLN A 52 -5.01 -5.08 19.67
N VAL A 53 -3.72 -4.77 19.45
CA VAL A 53 -2.73 -5.77 19.00
C VAL A 53 -2.60 -6.91 20.00
N ALA A 54 -2.44 -6.59 21.29
CA ALA A 54 -2.32 -7.59 22.34
C ALA A 54 -3.57 -8.46 22.46
N GLY A 55 -4.76 -7.88 22.33
CA GLY A 55 -6.03 -8.61 22.34
C GLY A 55 -6.17 -9.56 21.16
N PHE A 56 -5.77 -9.14 19.96
CA PHE A 56 -5.74 -10.02 18.79
C PHE A 56 -4.80 -11.21 19.01
N LEU A 57 -3.57 -10.95 19.50
CA LEU A 57 -2.59 -12.01 19.75
C LEU A 57 -3.06 -13.02 20.81
N GLU A 58 -3.83 -12.58 21.81
CA GLU A 58 -4.42 -13.45 22.82
C GLU A 58 -5.57 -14.29 22.25
N ASN A 59 -6.47 -13.66 21.50
CA ASN A 59 -7.60 -14.34 20.83
C ASN A 59 -7.12 -15.42 19.86
N GLU A 60 -6.04 -15.13 19.11
CA GLU A 60 -5.40 -16.08 18.20
C GLU A 60 -4.48 -17.08 18.93
N GLN A 61 -4.42 -17.03 20.26
CA GLN A 61 -3.58 -17.90 21.09
C GLN A 61 -2.10 -17.89 20.68
N ILE A 62 -1.62 -16.73 20.23
CA ILE A 62 -0.20 -16.46 19.96
C ILE A 62 0.49 -16.03 21.24
N VAL A 63 -0.21 -15.28 22.12
CA VAL A 63 0.23 -14.98 23.48
C VAL A 63 -0.78 -15.53 24.48
N ARG A 64 -0.32 -15.93 25.68
CA ARG A 64 -1.22 -16.44 26.73
C ARG A 64 -2.10 -15.36 27.32
N HIS A 65 -1.54 -14.16 27.49
CA HIS A 65 -2.21 -13.05 28.17
C HIS A 65 -1.89 -11.71 27.53
N ALA A 66 -2.92 -11.01 27.01
CA ALA A 66 -2.76 -9.68 26.43
C ALA A 66 -2.22 -8.66 27.44
N GLY A 67 -2.64 -8.79 28.71
CA GLY A 67 -2.14 -7.94 29.80
C GLY A 67 -0.62 -8.03 29.99
N TRP A 68 -0.06 -9.25 29.96
CA TRP A 68 1.37 -9.47 30.12
C TRP A 68 2.17 -8.92 28.96
N PHE A 69 1.71 -9.14 27.72
CA PHE A 69 2.32 -8.57 26.51
C PHE A 69 2.45 -7.04 26.61
N ARG A 70 1.39 -6.36 27.09
CA ARG A 70 1.40 -4.90 27.28
C ARG A 70 2.36 -4.43 28.37
N VAL A 71 2.43 -5.16 29.49
CA VAL A 71 3.38 -4.85 30.58
C VAL A 71 4.80 -5.02 30.08
N PHE A 72 5.06 -6.09 29.32
CA PHE A 72 6.38 -6.35 28.75
C PHE A 72 6.81 -5.28 27.73
N ALA A 73 5.92 -4.86 26.83
CA ALA A 73 6.17 -3.77 25.89
C ALA A 73 6.50 -2.45 26.61
N ARG A 74 5.77 -2.12 27.68
CA ARG A 74 6.03 -0.94 28.53
C ARG A 74 7.35 -1.04 29.29
N TYR A 75 7.67 -2.21 29.83
CA TYR A 75 8.95 -2.47 30.49
C TYR A 75 10.13 -2.26 29.53
N LYS A 76 9.98 -2.66 28.27
CA LYS A 76 10.95 -2.43 27.19
C LYS A 76 10.91 -1.00 26.62
N LYS A 77 9.95 -0.15 27.03
CA LYS A 77 9.73 1.23 26.54
C LYS A 77 9.47 1.33 25.03
N VAL A 78 8.78 0.33 24.48
CA VAL A 78 8.47 0.23 23.04
C VAL A 78 6.95 0.17 22.78
N ASP A 79 6.15 0.51 23.77
CA ASP A 79 4.68 0.44 23.74
C ASP A 79 4.02 1.34 22.69
N ASN A 80 4.71 2.39 22.23
CA ASN A 80 4.27 3.28 21.15
C ASN A 80 5.10 3.13 19.86
N GLN A 81 5.88 2.05 19.73
CA GLN A 81 6.79 1.85 18.60
C GLN A 81 6.35 0.72 17.65
N ILE A 82 5.15 0.18 17.86
CA ILE A 82 4.59 -0.84 16.96
C ILE A 82 4.36 -0.21 15.58
N ARG A 83 4.88 -0.87 14.55
CA ARG A 83 4.74 -0.41 13.16
C ARG A 83 3.50 -1.01 12.50
N VAL A 84 2.97 -0.26 11.55
CA VAL A 84 1.90 -0.70 10.65
C VAL A 84 2.44 -1.77 9.71
N GLY A 85 1.65 -2.82 9.46
CA GLY A 85 2.02 -3.87 8.52
C GLY A 85 1.34 -5.22 8.75
N ARG A 86 1.75 -6.20 7.93
CA ARG A 86 1.22 -7.56 7.95
C ARG A 86 2.29 -8.52 8.45
N TYR A 87 2.10 -9.01 9.67
CA TYR A 87 3.07 -9.87 10.34
C TYR A 87 2.61 -11.32 10.32
N ARG A 88 3.40 -12.18 9.70
CA ARG A 88 3.22 -13.63 9.83
C ARG A 88 3.93 -14.11 11.10
N ILE A 89 3.17 -14.68 12.02
CA ILE A 89 3.68 -15.16 13.31
C ILE A 89 3.51 -16.68 13.36
N GLU A 90 4.63 -17.37 13.54
CA GLU A 90 4.66 -18.83 13.67
C GLU A 90 4.23 -19.22 15.11
N PRO A 91 3.46 -20.31 15.29
CA PRO A 91 3.11 -20.78 16.63
C PRO A 91 4.37 -21.14 17.43
N GLY A 92 4.40 -20.77 18.71
CA GLY A 92 5.59 -20.97 19.56
C GLY A 92 6.67 -19.88 19.42
N THR A 93 6.44 -18.84 18.62
CA THR A 93 7.31 -17.64 18.61
C THR A 93 7.28 -16.97 19.99
N SER A 94 8.44 -16.57 20.52
CA SER A 94 8.53 -15.94 21.84
C SER A 94 7.88 -14.57 21.87
N ILE A 95 7.47 -14.11 23.06
CA ILE A 95 6.90 -12.76 23.24
C ILE A 95 7.93 -11.69 22.83
N GLU A 96 9.21 -11.95 23.07
CA GLU A 96 10.34 -11.09 22.72
C GLU A 96 10.42 -10.91 21.21
N ASP A 97 10.43 -12.03 20.47
CA ASP A 97 10.58 -12.03 19.02
C ASP A 97 9.35 -11.42 18.34
N ILE A 98 8.14 -11.68 18.88
CA ILE A 98 6.91 -11.03 18.40
C ILE A 98 7.02 -9.52 18.58
N LEU A 99 7.36 -9.06 19.79
CA LEU A 99 7.46 -7.63 20.08
C LEU A 99 8.56 -6.98 19.23
N GLU A 100 9.72 -7.61 19.09
CA GLU A 100 10.81 -7.14 18.24
C GLU A 100 10.36 -7.04 16.79
N THR A 101 9.66 -8.04 16.26
CA THR A 101 9.11 -8.06 14.89
C THR A 101 8.18 -6.86 14.65
N LEU A 102 7.29 -6.60 15.61
CA LEU A 102 6.34 -5.48 15.55
C LEU A 102 7.01 -4.11 15.66
N VAL A 103 8.06 -3.99 16.50
CA VAL A 103 8.77 -2.72 16.74
C VAL A 103 9.75 -2.39 15.61
N THR A 104 10.51 -3.39 15.16
CA THR A 104 11.45 -3.25 14.04
C THR A 104 10.72 -3.14 12.71
N GLY A 105 9.48 -3.63 12.63
CA GLY A 105 8.74 -3.74 11.38
C GLY A 105 9.31 -4.81 10.46
N ARG A 106 9.92 -5.87 11.01
CA ARG A 106 10.31 -7.03 10.21
C ARG A 106 9.02 -7.66 9.65
N GLY A 107 8.79 -7.53 8.35
CA GLY A 107 7.50 -7.87 7.72
C GLY A 107 6.44 -6.75 7.76
N GLY A 108 6.83 -5.53 8.16
CA GLY A 108 5.98 -4.34 8.14
C GLY A 108 5.73 -3.81 6.72
N ALA A 109 4.97 -2.71 6.62
CA ALA A 109 4.74 -2.05 5.34
C ALA A 109 6.02 -1.40 4.79
N ASN A 110 6.26 -1.59 3.49
CA ASN A 110 7.31 -0.91 2.72
C ASN A 110 6.76 0.41 2.18
N ARG A 111 7.53 1.49 2.34
CA ARG A 111 7.21 2.77 1.72
C ARG A 111 7.53 2.70 0.23
N VAL A 112 6.51 2.83 -0.61
CA VAL A 112 6.61 2.78 -2.08
C VAL A 112 6.11 4.09 -2.65
N THR A 113 6.99 4.85 -3.29
CA THR A 113 6.60 6.08 -4.02
C THR A 113 6.42 5.74 -5.50
N LEU A 114 5.27 6.10 -6.05
CA LEU A 114 4.92 5.97 -7.45
C LEU A 114 4.73 7.39 -8.02
N PRO A 115 5.73 7.94 -8.72
CA PRO A 115 5.63 9.26 -9.37
C PRO A 115 4.49 9.36 -10.39
N GLU A 116 4.11 10.60 -10.71
CA GLU A 116 3.22 10.92 -11.83
C GLU A 116 3.81 10.44 -13.16
N GLY A 117 2.95 10.20 -14.16
CA GLY A 117 3.36 9.82 -15.51
C GLY A 117 3.80 8.36 -15.70
N LEU A 118 3.71 7.50 -14.69
CA LEU A 118 4.02 6.09 -14.83
C LEU A 118 2.91 5.31 -15.56
N THR A 119 3.33 4.36 -16.38
CA THR A 119 2.45 3.32 -16.94
C THR A 119 2.26 2.15 -15.96
N ILE A 120 1.19 1.37 -16.14
CA ILE A 120 0.92 0.14 -15.35
C ILE A 120 2.17 -0.78 -15.26
N PRO A 121 2.90 -1.10 -16.34
CA PRO A 121 4.10 -1.95 -16.27
C PRO A 121 5.23 -1.33 -15.43
N GLU A 122 5.43 -0.02 -15.49
CA GLU A 122 6.44 0.68 -14.69
C GLU A 122 6.07 0.68 -13.21
N MET A 123 4.79 0.92 -12.89
CA MET A 123 4.28 0.77 -11.53
C MET A 123 4.50 -0.65 -11.01
N ALA A 124 4.18 -1.67 -11.81
CA ALA A 124 4.37 -3.07 -11.46
C ALA A 124 5.84 -3.40 -11.14
N HIS A 125 6.77 -2.84 -11.91
CA HIS A 125 8.21 -3.00 -11.66
C HIS A 125 8.63 -2.39 -10.31
N ILE A 126 8.14 -1.19 -9.99
CA ILE A 126 8.43 -0.53 -8.71
C ILE A 126 7.82 -1.32 -7.55
N LEU A 127 6.56 -1.75 -7.68
CA LEU A 127 5.84 -2.53 -6.67
C LEU A 127 6.55 -3.86 -6.38
N LYS A 128 7.01 -4.58 -7.41
CA LYS A 128 7.81 -5.80 -7.24
C LYS A 128 9.11 -5.53 -6.51
N THR A 129 9.83 -4.50 -6.91
CA THR A 129 11.17 -4.20 -6.39
C THR A 129 11.12 -3.68 -4.94
N LYS A 130 10.11 -2.88 -4.60
CA LYS A 130 10.03 -2.17 -3.31
C LYS A 130 9.19 -2.89 -2.27
N ALA A 131 8.18 -3.65 -2.69
CA ALA A 131 7.25 -4.33 -1.78
C ALA A 131 7.05 -5.81 -2.08
N ASP A 132 7.78 -6.40 -3.04
CA ASP A 132 7.67 -7.82 -3.40
C ASP A 132 6.24 -8.23 -3.78
N ILE A 133 5.48 -7.30 -4.38
CA ILE A 133 4.15 -7.55 -4.93
C ILE A 133 4.31 -8.31 -6.25
N ASP A 134 3.40 -9.25 -6.52
CA ASP A 134 3.38 -9.98 -7.78
C ASP A 134 3.04 -9.04 -8.95
N SER A 135 4.06 -8.70 -9.74
CA SER A 135 3.92 -7.79 -10.88
C SER A 135 3.08 -8.38 -12.00
N ALA A 136 3.10 -9.70 -12.22
CA ALA A 136 2.31 -10.33 -13.26
C ALA A 136 0.82 -10.27 -12.90
N ALA A 137 0.50 -10.64 -11.66
CA ALA A 137 -0.87 -10.55 -11.15
C ALA A 137 -1.38 -9.10 -11.16
N PHE A 138 -0.55 -8.14 -10.76
CA PHE A 138 -0.89 -6.71 -10.81
C PHE A 138 -1.19 -6.22 -12.22
N VAL A 139 -0.30 -6.47 -13.19
CA VAL A 139 -0.50 -6.06 -14.58
C VAL A 139 -1.75 -6.71 -15.17
N THR A 140 -1.95 -8.01 -14.97
CA THR A 140 -3.14 -8.72 -15.48
C THR A 140 -4.43 -8.14 -14.92
N MET A 141 -4.51 -7.89 -13.60
CA MET A 141 -5.71 -7.30 -12.99
C MET A 141 -5.90 -5.83 -13.40
N ALA A 142 -4.83 -5.05 -13.52
CA ALA A 142 -4.93 -3.64 -13.89
C ALA A 142 -5.39 -3.45 -15.34
N TYR A 143 -5.10 -4.39 -16.25
CA TYR A 143 -5.61 -4.40 -17.62
C TYR A 143 -6.95 -5.13 -17.79
N ASP A 144 -7.57 -5.66 -16.73
CA ASP A 144 -8.87 -6.35 -16.82
C ASP A 144 -10.04 -5.35 -16.72
N PRO A 145 -10.87 -5.19 -17.78
CA PRO A 145 -12.06 -4.35 -17.73
C PRO A 145 -13.06 -4.77 -16.63
N ASN A 146 -13.09 -6.05 -16.25
CA ASN A 146 -13.95 -6.51 -15.16
C ASN A 146 -13.49 -5.95 -13.82
N MET A 147 -12.18 -5.90 -13.58
CA MET A 147 -11.61 -5.29 -12.38
C MET A 147 -11.98 -3.80 -12.33
N ALA A 148 -11.80 -3.06 -13.43
CA ALA A 148 -12.23 -1.67 -13.54
C ALA A 148 -13.72 -1.50 -13.24
N GLY A 149 -14.58 -2.37 -13.79
CA GLY A 149 -16.01 -2.40 -13.53
C GLY A 149 -16.35 -2.62 -12.04
N THR A 150 -15.62 -3.49 -11.33
CA THR A 150 -15.82 -3.70 -9.88
C THR A 150 -15.46 -2.48 -9.02
N LEU A 151 -14.77 -1.50 -9.62
CA LEU A 151 -14.36 -0.24 -9.00
C LEU A 151 -15.17 0.95 -9.52
N ASP A 152 -16.29 0.73 -10.23
CA ASP A 152 -17.12 1.76 -10.84
C ASP A 152 -16.37 2.63 -11.86
N ILE A 153 -15.37 2.07 -12.55
CA ILE A 153 -14.62 2.73 -13.61
C ILE A 153 -15.06 2.15 -14.96
N THR A 154 -15.51 3.02 -15.86
CA THR A 154 -15.89 2.67 -17.23
C THR A 154 -14.73 2.97 -18.18
N ALA A 155 -13.78 2.03 -18.26
CA ALA A 155 -12.58 2.13 -19.09
C ALA A 155 -12.09 0.71 -19.48
N PRO A 156 -11.29 0.56 -20.55
CA PRO A 156 -10.74 -0.75 -20.94
C PRO A 156 -9.68 -1.28 -19.97
N SER A 157 -9.13 -0.43 -19.10
CA SER A 157 -8.13 -0.78 -18.08
C SER A 157 -8.14 0.25 -16.96
N LEU A 158 -7.24 0.08 -15.99
CA LEU A 158 -6.96 1.05 -14.92
C LEU A 158 -5.82 2.01 -15.26
N GLU A 159 -5.37 2.08 -16.52
CA GLU A 159 -4.35 3.04 -16.96
C GLU A 159 -4.88 4.47 -16.71
N GLY A 160 -4.10 5.29 -15.99
CA GLY A 160 -4.51 6.63 -15.54
C GLY A 160 -5.43 6.67 -14.31
N TYR A 161 -5.96 5.53 -13.83
CA TYR A 161 -6.84 5.47 -12.66
C TYR A 161 -6.14 5.03 -11.36
N LEU A 162 -4.91 4.53 -11.48
CA LEU A 162 -4.04 4.17 -10.36
C LEU A 162 -3.31 5.42 -9.88
N PHE A 163 -3.78 6.02 -8.78
CA PHE A 163 -3.31 7.34 -8.37
C PHE A 163 -1.80 7.34 -7.99
N PRO A 164 -0.99 8.30 -8.47
CA PRO A 164 0.41 8.42 -8.09
C PRO A 164 0.55 9.04 -6.70
N ASP A 165 1.15 8.30 -5.77
CA ASP A 165 1.48 8.79 -4.42
C ASP A 165 2.55 7.89 -3.77
N THR A 166 2.87 8.17 -2.51
CA THR A 166 3.62 7.33 -1.60
C THR A 166 2.68 6.46 -0.76
N TYR A 167 2.71 5.18 -1.03
CA TYR A 167 1.94 4.15 -0.32
C TYR A 167 2.79 3.37 0.68
N TYR A 168 2.11 2.65 1.56
CA TYR A 168 2.72 1.77 2.55
C TYR A 168 2.21 0.33 2.36
N PHE A 169 2.84 -0.41 1.44
CA PHE A 169 2.43 -1.77 1.10
C PHE A 169 3.24 -2.82 1.84
N TYR A 170 2.57 -3.79 2.48
CA TYR A 170 3.26 -4.93 3.08
C TYR A 170 3.73 -5.93 2.02
N ARG A 171 4.70 -6.77 2.38
CA ARG A 171 5.25 -7.78 1.46
C ARG A 171 4.19 -8.78 1.04
N GLU A 172 4.22 -9.17 -0.24
CA GLU A 172 3.29 -10.14 -0.82
C GLU A 172 1.81 -9.72 -0.66
N MET A 173 1.55 -8.42 -0.61
CA MET A 173 0.19 -7.89 -0.65
C MET A 173 -0.52 -8.34 -1.91
N PRO A 174 -1.76 -8.87 -1.81
CA PRO A 174 -2.52 -9.24 -2.99
C PRO A 174 -2.68 -8.04 -3.93
N ALA A 175 -2.40 -8.24 -5.22
CA ALA A 175 -2.47 -7.17 -6.21
C ALA A 175 -3.85 -6.48 -6.25
N GLU A 176 -4.94 -7.22 -6.02
CA GLU A 176 -6.29 -6.63 -5.90
C GLU A 176 -6.37 -5.58 -4.78
N ALA A 177 -5.77 -5.86 -3.61
CA ALA A 177 -5.78 -4.94 -2.47
C ALA A 177 -4.95 -3.68 -2.77
N VAL A 178 -3.80 -3.84 -3.43
CA VAL A 178 -2.95 -2.73 -3.91
C VAL A 178 -3.74 -1.83 -4.86
N ILE A 179 -4.38 -2.43 -5.88
CA ILE A 179 -5.20 -1.71 -6.86
C ILE A 179 -6.33 -0.96 -6.18
N ARG A 180 -7.06 -1.61 -5.26
CA ARG A 180 -8.16 -0.98 -4.52
C ARG A 180 -7.69 0.22 -3.70
N GLU A 181 -6.53 0.13 -3.06
CA GLU A 181 -5.95 1.23 -2.29
C GLU A 181 -5.61 2.43 -3.20
N MET A 182 -4.98 2.17 -4.34
CA MET A 182 -4.63 3.21 -5.32
C MET A 182 -5.86 3.87 -5.95
N VAL A 183 -6.89 3.08 -6.27
CA VAL A 183 -8.14 3.58 -6.85
C VAL A 183 -8.99 4.32 -5.80
N ALA A 184 -8.93 3.90 -4.53
CA ALA A 184 -9.59 4.63 -3.45
C ALA A 184 -9.04 6.07 -3.34
N LEU A 185 -7.70 6.22 -3.41
CA LEU A 185 -7.07 7.53 -3.39
C LEU A 185 -7.43 8.35 -4.65
N TYR A 186 -7.48 7.72 -5.83
CA TYR A 186 -8.01 8.38 -7.03
C TYR A 186 -9.42 8.93 -6.81
N LYS A 187 -10.33 8.14 -6.22
CA LYS A 187 -11.72 8.57 -5.96
C LYS A 187 -11.80 9.68 -4.92
N GLU A 188 -10.89 9.72 -3.96
CA GLU A 188 -10.80 10.79 -2.97
C GLU A 188 -10.31 12.11 -3.60
N THR A 189 -9.28 12.03 -4.44
CA THR A 189 -8.66 13.21 -5.06
C THR A 189 -9.47 13.75 -6.24
N PHE A 190 -9.96 12.87 -7.12
CA PHE A 190 -10.78 13.24 -8.27
C PHE A 190 -12.26 13.32 -7.89
N THR A 191 -12.57 14.42 -7.21
CA THR A 191 -13.89 14.71 -6.63
C THR A 191 -15.01 14.80 -7.67
N GLU A 192 -16.26 14.72 -7.20
CA GLU A 192 -17.44 14.92 -8.03
C GLU A 192 -17.50 16.30 -8.70
N GLU A 193 -16.84 17.31 -8.11
CA GLU A 193 -16.72 18.64 -8.72
C GLU A 193 -15.89 18.59 -10.01
N TYR A 194 -14.73 17.94 -9.98
CA TYR A 194 -13.90 17.77 -11.18
C TYR A 194 -14.59 16.93 -12.25
N LYS A 195 -15.32 15.88 -11.85
CA LYS A 195 -16.14 15.08 -12.77
C LYS A 195 -17.21 15.94 -13.45
N ALA A 196 -17.90 16.80 -12.70
CA ALA A 196 -18.90 17.70 -13.25
C ALA A 196 -18.29 18.74 -14.20
N GLN A 197 -17.10 19.27 -13.90
CA GLN A 197 -16.37 20.18 -14.78
C GLN A 197 -15.98 19.52 -16.11
N ALA A 198 -15.48 18.27 -16.07
CA ALA A 198 -15.16 17.52 -17.28
C ALA A 198 -16.38 17.35 -18.20
N ILE A 199 -17.54 17.00 -17.63
CA ILE A 199 -18.80 16.85 -18.37
C ILE A 199 -19.26 18.19 -18.96
N GLN A 200 -19.12 19.30 -18.23
CA GLN A 200 -19.45 20.64 -18.73
C GLN A 200 -18.55 21.07 -19.91
N LEU A 201 -17.29 20.63 -19.90
CA LEU A 201 -16.36 20.82 -21.01
C LEU A 201 -16.64 19.89 -22.21
N GLY A 202 -17.62 18.98 -22.10
CA GLY A 202 -18.01 18.05 -23.14
C GLY A 202 -17.18 16.78 -23.20
N PHE A 203 -16.42 16.47 -22.14
CA PHE A 203 -15.62 15.25 -22.04
C PHE A 203 -16.30 14.21 -21.16
N THR A 204 -16.16 12.94 -21.54
CA THR A 204 -16.32 11.82 -20.60
C THR A 204 -15.18 11.81 -19.59
N ILE A 205 -15.36 11.10 -18.47
CA ILE A 205 -14.31 10.94 -17.46
C ILE A 205 -13.08 10.22 -18.02
N HIS A 206 -13.29 9.30 -18.95
CA HIS A 206 -12.18 8.63 -19.60
C HIS A 206 -11.40 9.57 -20.51
N GLU A 207 -12.09 10.35 -21.35
CA GLU A 207 -11.43 11.30 -22.26
C GLU A 207 -10.65 12.39 -21.52
N ILE A 208 -11.16 12.93 -20.41
CA ILE A 208 -10.41 13.93 -19.64
C ILE A 208 -9.18 13.31 -18.97
N MET A 209 -9.26 12.04 -18.56
CA MET A 209 -8.11 11.31 -18.01
C MET A 209 -7.06 11.06 -19.09
N THR A 210 -7.48 10.65 -20.29
CA THR A 210 -6.59 10.49 -21.45
C THR A 210 -5.90 11.80 -21.81
N LEU A 211 -6.63 12.92 -21.83
CA LEU A 211 -6.05 14.23 -22.09
C LEU A 211 -5.04 14.63 -21.01
N ALA A 212 -5.36 14.41 -19.73
CA ALA A 212 -4.46 14.67 -18.61
C ALA A 212 -3.17 13.86 -18.72
N ALA A 213 -3.24 12.58 -19.09
CA ALA A 213 -2.07 11.72 -19.30
C ALA A 213 -1.15 12.24 -20.42
N ILE A 214 -1.73 12.74 -21.52
CA ILE A 214 -0.95 13.33 -22.63
C ILE A 214 -0.27 14.63 -22.17
N VAL A 215 -1.00 15.51 -21.47
CA VAL A 215 -0.43 16.76 -20.94
C VAL A 215 0.71 16.47 -19.96
N GLU A 216 0.56 15.47 -19.11
CA GLU A 216 1.58 15.09 -18.12
C GLU A 216 2.87 14.61 -18.77
N GLN A 217 2.78 13.85 -19.86
CA GLN A 217 3.97 13.36 -20.55
C GLN A 217 4.66 14.41 -21.42
N GLU A 218 3.94 15.44 -21.88
CA GLU A 218 4.50 16.53 -22.68
C GLU A 218 5.14 17.63 -21.82
N ALA A 219 4.58 17.91 -20.65
CA ALA A 219 5.06 18.99 -19.79
C ALA A 219 6.40 18.64 -19.13
N GLN A 220 7.40 19.51 -19.25
CA GLN A 220 8.67 19.33 -18.53
C GLN A 220 8.65 19.98 -17.15
N ILE A 221 7.82 21.01 -16.99
CA ILE A 221 7.62 21.75 -15.75
C ILE A 221 6.13 22.04 -15.55
N GLU A 222 5.75 22.30 -14.31
CA GLU A 222 4.34 22.46 -13.92
C GLU A 222 3.66 23.63 -14.64
N GLU A 223 4.40 24.73 -14.88
CA GLU A 223 3.88 25.93 -15.52
C GLU A 223 3.52 25.73 -17.01
N GLU A 224 4.08 24.71 -17.67
CA GLU A 224 3.77 24.41 -19.07
C GLU A 224 2.44 23.67 -19.23
N ARG A 225 1.97 22.97 -18.19
CA ARG A 225 0.77 22.11 -18.23
C ARG A 225 -0.47 22.89 -18.69
N GLU A 226 -0.66 24.12 -18.21
CA GLU A 226 -1.82 24.96 -18.60
C GLU A 226 -1.77 25.34 -20.08
N ILE A 227 -0.58 25.71 -20.59
CA ILE A 227 -0.39 26.10 -21.99
C ILE A 227 -0.60 24.90 -22.91
N ILE A 228 0.01 23.77 -22.57
CA ILE A 228 -0.09 22.51 -23.33
C ILE A 228 -1.56 22.03 -23.36
N SER A 229 -2.23 22.06 -22.21
CA SER A 229 -3.67 21.75 -22.11
C SER A 229 -4.50 22.66 -23.03
N GLY A 230 -4.27 23.98 -23.00
CA GLY A 230 -4.95 24.93 -23.89
C GLY A 230 -4.75 24.63 -25.38
N ILE A 231 -3.54 24.23 -25.78
CA ILE A 231 -3.24 23.81 -27.17
C ILE A 231 -4.06 22.58 -27.55
N PHE A 232 -4.05 21.53 -26.73
CA PHE A 232 -4.77 20.30 -27.04
C PHE A 232 -6.29 20.48 -27.03
N HIS A 233 -6.85 21.24 -26.08
CA HIS A 233 -8.26 21.63 -26.12
C HIS A 233 -8.63 22.35 -27.42
N ASN A 234 -7.78 23.28 -27.88
CA ASN A 234 -8.03 23.99 -29.13
C ASN A 234 -7.97 23.05 -30.35
N ARG A 235 -6.99 22.13 -30.40
CA ARG A 235 -6.86 21.12 -31.47
C ARG A 235 -8.08 20.20 -31.54
N LEU A 236 -8.54 19.70 -30.38
CA LEU A 236 -9.74 18.87 -30.26
C LEU A 236 -10.99 19.62 -30.73
N ARG A 237 -11.15 20.87 -30.31
CA ARG A 237 -12.31 21.70 -30.67
C ARG A 237 -12.44 21.93 -32.18
N ILE A 238 -11.34 22.03 -32.92
CA ILE A 238 -11.34 22.21 -34.38
C ILE A 238 -11.16 20.89 -35.15
N GLY A 239 -11.10 19.75 -34.45
CA GLY A 239 -11.05 18.42 -35.05
C GLY A 239 -9.75 18.08 -35.78
N ILE A 240 -8.61 18.64 -35.35
CA ILE A 240 -7.30 18.30 -35.90
C ILE A 240 -6.52 17.33 -35.00
N LYS A 241 -5.47 16.73 -35.55
CA LYS A 241 -4.58 15.77 -34.90
C LYS A 241 -3.85 16.40 -33.71
N LEU A 242 -3.69 15.65 -32.63
CA LEU A 242 -2.93 16.13 -31.46
C LEU A 242 -1.43 16.16 -31.75
N GLU A 243 -0.92 15.19 -32.51
CA GLU A 243 0.51 15.07 -32.84
C GLU A 243 1.39 15.08 -31.59
N ALA A 244 0.98 14.31 -30.58
CA ALA A 244 1.66 14.18 -29.31
C ALA A 244 2.58 12.96 -29.33
N ASP A 245 3.88 13.19 -29.18
CA ASP A 245 4.92 12.16 -29.20
C ASP A 245 4.68 11.03 -28.18
N PRO A 246 4.26 11.32 -26.92
CA PRO A 246 3.98 10.29 -25.91
C PRO A 246 2.95 9.26 -26.33
N THR A 247 1.98 9.66 -27.16
CA THR A 247 0.93 8.73 -27.64
C THR A 247 1.48 7.69 -28.60
N VAL A 248 2.48 8.06 -29.40
CA VAL A 248 3.19 7.13 -30.31
C VAL A 248 4.08 6.19 -29.50
N GLN A 249 4.81 6.72 -28.52
CA GLN A 249 5.69 5.92 -27.65
C GLN A 249 4.88 4.88 -26.86
N TYR A 250 3.75 5.29 -26.28
CA TYR A 250 2.82 4.39 -25.60
C TYR A 250 2.26 3.33 -26.56
N GLY A 251 1.82 3.74 -27.76
CA GLY A 251 1.29 2.84 -28.78
C GLY A 251 2.30 1.80 -29.29
N LEU A 252 3.60 2.08 -29.21
CA LEU A 252 4.70 1.17 -29.56
C LEU A 252 5.15 0.29 -28.38
N GLY A 253 4.60 0.50 -27.18
CA GLY A 253 4.90 -0.28 -25.97
C GLY A 253 6.19 0.13 -25.25
N ASP A 254 6.78 1.27 -25.59
CA ASP A 254 7.95 1.82 -24.90
C ASP A 254 7.79 3.34 -24.72
N PRO A 255 7.18 3.80 -23.60
CA PRO A 255 6.93 5.22 -23.35
C PRO A 255 8.21 6.07 -23.28
N ASN A 256 9.36 5.45 -23.01
CA ASN A 256 10.64 6.15 -22.86
C ASN A 256 11.52 6.07 -24.13
N MET A 257 11.02 5.48 -25.22
CA MET A 257 11.83 5.29 -26.42
C MET A 257 12.15 6.60 -27.13
N ARG A 258 13.32 6.69 -27.77
CA ARG A 258 13.58 7.79 -28.71
C ARG A 258 12.74 7.63 -29.98
N LEU A 259 11.93 8.64 -30.29
CA LEU A 259 11.16 8.68 -31.53
C LEU A 259 12.02 9.10 -32.74
N TYR A 260 11.64 8.53 -33.89
CA TYR A 260 12.19 8.85 -35.21
C TYR A 260 11.03 8.98 -36.19
N THR A 261 11.24 9.66 -37.32
CA THR A 261 10.20 9.90 -38.34
C THR A 261 9.48 8.63 -38.80
N LYS A 262 10.17 7.48 -38.85
CA LYS A 262 9.58 6.18 -39.21
C LYS A 262 8.50 5.68 -38.25
N HIS A 263 8.51 6.15 -36.99
CA HIS A 263 7.53 5.75 -35.97
C HIS A 263 6.23 6.54 -36.10
N LEU A 264 6.29 7.78 -36.61
CA LEU A 264 5.13 8.67 -36.69
C LEU A 264 4.05 8.18 -37.66
N SER A 265 4.38 7.23 -38.54
CA SER A 265 3.45 6.61 -39.48
C SER A 265 2.92 5.25 -39.03
N ASP A 266 3.21 4.81 -37.79
CA ASP A 266 2.67 3.56 -37.26
C ASP A 266 1.14 3.58 -37.17
N SER A 267 0.49 2.43 -37.38
CA SER A 267 -0.97 2.32 -37.42
C SER A 267 -1.63 2.04 -36.07
N SER A 268 -0.89 2.14 -34.95
CA SER A 268 -1.45 1.98 -33.61
C SER A 268 -2.61 2.96 -33.40
N PRO A 269 -3.73 2.53 -32.78
CA PRO A 269 -4.85 3.42 -32.49
C PRO A 269 -4.48 4.55 -31.53
N TYR A 270 -3.36 4.44 -30.81
CA TYR A 270 -2.82 5.48 -29.95
C TYR A 270 -2.08 6.57 -30.74
N ASN A 271 -1.69 6.34 -32.00
CA ASN A 271 -0.88 7.27 -32.76
C ASN A 271 -1.68 8.51 -33.20
N THR A 272 -1.53 9.61 -32.45
CA THR A 272 -2.21 10.88 -32.73
C THR A 272 -1.62 11.68 -33.91
N TYR A 273 -0.58 11.18 -34.59
CA TYR A 273 -0.16 11.68 -35.92
C TYR A 273 -0.96 11.07 -37.07
N VAL A 274 -1.60 9.92 -36.84
CA VAL A 274 -2.40 9.21 -37.85
C VAL A 274 -3.89 9.44 -37.58
N HIS A 275 -4.31 9.31 -36.33
CA HIS A 275 -5.70 9.43 -35.91
C HIS A 275 -5.96 10.79 -35.25
N ALA A 276 -7.03 11.47 -35.68
CA ALA A 276 -7.49 12.71 -35.03
C ALA A 276 -8.39 12.39 -33.83
N GLY A 277 -8.42 13.28 -32.84
CA GLY A 277 -9.11 13.06 -31.57
C GLY A 277 -8.18 12.49 -30.49
N LEU A 278 -8.79 12.08 -29.37
CA LEU A 278 -8.07 11.42 -28.29
C LEU A 278 -7.83 9.93 -28.64
N PRO A 279 -6.71 9.35 -28.19
CA PRO A 279 -6.48 7.91 -28.27
C PRO A 279 -7.46 7.14 -27.34
N PRO A 280 -7.63 5.82 -27.56
CA PRO A 280 -8.55 5.00 -26.79
C PRO A 280 -8.06 4.70 -25.36
#